data_AF-A0A1C6HWL0-F1
#
_entry.id   AF-A0A1C6HWL0-F1
#
_cell.length_a   1.000
_cell.length_b   1.000
_cell.length_c   1.000
_cell.angle_alpha   90.00
_cell.angle_beta   90.00
_cell.angle_gamma   90.00
#
_symmetry.space_group_name_H-M   'P 1'
#
loop_
_entity.id
_entity.type
_entity.pdbx_description
1 polymer ?
#
loop_
_entity_poly.entity_id
_entity_poly.type
_entity_poly.pdbx_seq_one_letter_code
_entity_poly.pdbx_strand_id
1 'polypeptide(L)'
;MADEKEFIIITKAKDLAFHTYDMTTARRFPKRHGKLAVDLMEFAREIVIHIQDANELDVQDAGEFRERRYEQKQALSRCKDMLFLIELAERKNLISTAQCAAWTKYAVEVKRMTASWRKKDLERFTESRQRGSAPRR
;
A
#
# COMPACT_ATOMS: atom_id res chain seq x y z
N MET A 1 2.59 -21.32 -12.98
CA MET A 1 1.82 -20.62 -14.04
C MET A 1 0.76 -19.66 -13.46
N ALA A 2 0.04 -19.98 -12.38
CA ALA A 2 -0.92 -19.05 -11.76
C ALA A 2 -0.28 -18.10 -10.72
N ASP A 3 0.75 -18.57 -10.01
CA ASP A 3 1.52 -17.78 -9.04
C ASP A 3 2.41 -16.71 -9.69
N GLU A 4 2.71 -16.82 -10.98
CA GLU A 4 3.66 -15.93 -11.70
C GLU A 4 3.03 -14.60 -12.15
N LYS A 5 1.69 -14.47 -12.12
CA LYS A 5 0.99 -13.17 -12.06
C LYS A 5 0.98 -12.62 -10.64
N GLU A 6 2.08 -12.87 -9.95
CA GLU A 6 2.38 -12.77 -8.54
C GLU A 6 2.01 -11.37 -8.06
N PHE A 7 0.81 -11.29 -7.47
CA PHE A 7 0.28 -10.17 -6.73
C PHE A 7 0.92 -8.80 -7.07
N ILE A 8 0.68 -8.29 -8.28
CA ILE A 8 1.30 -7.07 -8.86
C ILE A 8 1.35 -5.88 -7.88
N ILE A 9 0.42 -5.82 -6.94
CA ILE A 9 0.36 -4.82 -5.86
C ILE A 9 1.67 -4.77 -5.06
N ILE A 10 2.27 -5.91 -4.72
CA ILE A 10 3.55 -5.94 -3.98
C ILE A 10 4.69 -5.35 -4.80
N THR A 11 4.74 -5.63 -6.09
CA THR A 11 5.75 -5.05 -7.00
C THR A 11 5.59 -3.54 -7.06
N LYS A 12 4.36 -3.05 -7.20
CA LYS A 12 4.07 -1.61 -7.19
C LYS A 12 4.38 -0.93 -5.85
N ALA A 13 4.15 -1.63 -4.74
CA ALA A 13 4.51 -1.15 -3.41
C ALA A 13 6.04 -1.07 -3.25
N LYS A 14 6.79 -2.05 -3.75
CA LYS A 14 8.26 -2.04 -3.77
C LYS A 14 8.79 -0.92 -4.66
N ASP A 15 8.22 -0.71 -5.85
CA ASP A 15 8.59 0.40 -6.74
C ASP A 15 8.40 1.76 -6.05
N LEU A 16 7.26 1.95 -5.37
CA LEU A 16 6.99 3.13 -4.55
C LEU A 16 8.05 3.30 -3.44
N ALA A 17 8.41 2.22 -2.75
CA ALA A 17 9.44 2.25 -1.72
C ALA A 17 10.79 2.64 -2.29
N PHE A 18 11.28 1.97 -3.34
CA PHE A 18 12.57 2.28 -3.96
C PHE A 18 12.63 3.72 -4.45
N HIS A 19 11.61 4.18 -5.18
CA HIS A 19 11.52 5.57 -5.63
C HIS A 19 11.56 6.56 -4.44
N THR A 20 10.96 6.20 -3.31
CA THR A 20 10.97 7.03 -2.11
C THR A 20 12.37 7.17 -1.54
N TYR A 21 13.17 6.11 -1.46
CA TYR A 21 14.57 6.21 -1.03
C TYR A 21 15.41 7.07 -1.97
N ASP A 22 15.20 6.92 -3.29
CA ASP A 22 15.91 7.74 -4.29
C ASP A 22 15.54 9.23 -4.20
N MET A 23 14.30 9.54 -3.80
CA MET A 23 13.80 10.91 -3.65
C MET A 23 14.20 11.55 -2.32
N THR A 24 14.45 10.78 -1.26
CA THR A 24 14.66 11.27 0.11
C THR A 24 16.15 11.45 0.46
N THR A 25 16.95 11.95 -0.48
CA THR A 25 18.39 12.19 -0.28
C THR A 25 18.66 13.40 0.62
N ALA A 26 19.83 13.42 1.28
CA ALA A 26 20.27 14.54 2.11
C ALA A 26 20.36 15.89 1.35
N ARG A 27 20.59 15.85 0.03
CA ARG A 27 20.57 17.05 -0.82
C ARG A 27 19.17 17.66 -0.94
N ARG A 28 18.14 16.81 -1.07
CA ARG A 28 16.74 17.24 -1.20
C ARG A 28 16.12 17.53 0.16
N PHE A 29 16.46 16.73 1.16
CA PHE A 29 15.97 16.80 2.53
C PHE A 29 17.13 17.15 3.48
N PRO A 30 17.49 18.44 3.59
CA PRO A 30 18.53 18.87 4.53
C PRO A 30 18.12 18.59 5.98
N LYS A 31 19.06 18.67 6.93
CA LYS A 31 18.87 18.30 8.35
C LYS A 31 17.56 18.82 8.97
N ARG A 32 17.15 20.06 8.66
CA ARG A 32 15.90 20.66 9.15
C ARG A 32 14.63 19.90 8.74
N HIS A 33 14.67 19.11 7.66
CA HIS A 33 13.60 18.28 7.14
C HIS A 33 13.94 16.78 7.18
N GLY A 34 14.97 16.38 7.93
CA GLY A 34 15.40 14.99 8.01
C GLY A 34 14.30 14.05 8.51
N LYS A 35 13.49 14.49 9.48
CA LYS A 35 12.36 13.69 9.98
C LYS A 35 11.31 13.40 8.90
N LEU A 36 11.01 14.38 8.03
CA LEU A 36 10.10 14.18 6.90
C LEU A 36 10.60 13.09 5.92
N ALA A 37 11.90 13.08 5.62
CA ALA A 37 12.51 12.02 4.80
C ALA A 37 12.39 10.65 5.46
N VAL A 38 12.67 10.57 6.77
CA VAL A 38 12.55 9.33 7.54
C VAL A 38 11.10 8.83 7.54
N ASP A 39 10.12 9.69 7.77
CA ASP A 39 8.69 9.33 7.78
C ASP A 39 8.23 8.82 6.40
N LEU A 40 8.69 9.46 5.31
CA LEU A 40 8.41 9.01 3.95
C LEU A 40 8.98 7.59 3.68
N MET A 41 10.23 7.34 4.08
CA MET A 41 10.85 6.01 3.96
C MET A 41 10.15 4.97 4.83
N GLU A 42 9.75 5.35 6.04
CA GLU A 42 9.05 4.48 7.00
C GLU A 42 7.69 4.06 6.46
N PHE A 43 6.84 5.02 6.06
CA PHE A 43 5.52 4.72 5.51
C PHE A 43 5.61 3.92 4.22
N ALA A 44 6.61 4.16 3.38
CA ALA A 44 6.80 3.36 2.18
C ALA A 44 7.14 1.90 2.49
N ARG A 45 7.97 1.64 3.51
CA ARG A 45 8.25 0.26 4.00
C ARG A 45 7.01 -0.38 4.62
N GLU A 46 6.28 0.34 5.48
CA GLU A 46 5.07 -0.18 6.12
C GLU A 46 4.01 -0.56 5.09
N ILE A 47 3.84 0.20 4.00
CA ILE A 47 2.95 -0.18 2.89
C ILE A 47 3.33 -1.56 2.34
N VAL A 48 4.61 -1.82 2.10
CA VAL A 48 5.10 -3.11 1.58
C VAL A 48 4.80 -4.24 2.59
N ILE A 49 5.12 -4.02 3.87
CA ILE A 49 4.91 -5.00 4.95
C ILE A 49 3.43 -5.35 5.07
N HIS A 50 2.54 -4.36 5.24
CA HIS A 50 1.10 -4.60 5.36
C HIS A 50 0.50 -5.31 4.15
N ILE A 51 1.05 -5.07 2.94
CA ILE A 51 0.62 -5.75 1.72
C ILE A 51 1.08 -7.20 1.70
N GLN A 52 2.27 -7.51 2.22
CA GLN A 52 2.80 -8.86 2.38
C GLN A 52 2.02 -9.64 3.44
N ASP A 53 1.87 -9.08 4.64
CA ASP A 53 1.19 -9.70 5.77
C ASP A 53 -0.27 -10.03 5.40
N ALA A 54 -0.97 -9.10 4.73
CA ALA A 54 -2.30 -9.34 4.20
C ALA A 54 -2.37 -10.47 3.17
N ASN A 55 -1.29 -10.71 2.43
CA ASN A 55 -1.26 -11.74 1.39
C ASN A 55 -1.01 -13.15 1.96
N GLU A 56 -0.36 -13.26 3.12
CA GLU A 56 -0.10 -14.53 3.81
C GLU A 56 -1.35 -15.14 4.47
N LEU A 57 -2.38 -14.32 4.70
CA LEU A 57 -3.61 -14.71 5.40
C LEU A 57 -4.66 -15.32 4.47
N ASP A 58 -5.29 -16.42 4.87
CA ASP A 58 -6.37 -17.05 4.12
C ASP A 58 -7.66 -16.21 4.17
N VAL A 59 -8.22 -15.95 2.99
CA VAL A 59 -9.48 -15.25 2.84
C VAL A 59 -10.69 -16.12 3.22
N GLN A 60 -10.55 -17.44 3.30
CA GLN A 60 -11.65 -18.35 3.63
C GLN A 60 -11.81 -18.57 5.14
N ASP A 61 -10.72 -18.48 5.91
CA ASP A 61 -10.79 -18.47 7.37
C ASP A 61 -11.35 -17.14 7.89
N ALA A 62 -12.33 -17.21 8.79
CA ALA A 62 -13.02 -16.01 9.26
C ALA A 62 -12.17 -15.13 10.21
N GLY A 63 -11.20 -15.73 10.91
CA GLY A 63 -10.24 -15.03 11.77
C GLY A 63 -9.20 -14.31 10.90
N GLU A 64 -8.52 -15.06 10.05
CA GLU A 64 -7.50 -14.53 9.14
C GLU A 64 -8.08 -13.53 8.15
N PHE A 65 -9.32 -13.71 7.68
CA PHE A 65 -10.01 -12.70 6.86
C PHE A 65 -10.12 -11.34 7.57
N ARG A 66 -10.42 -11.33 8.88
CA ARG A 66 -10.51 -10.06 9.64
C ARG A 66 -9.15 -9.39 9.73
N GLU A 67 -8.10 -10.18 9.99
CA GLU A 67 -6.72 -9.70 10.07
C GLU A 67 -6.22 -9.19 8.71
N ARG A 68 -6.50 -9.93 7.62
CA ARG A 68 -6.21 -9.52 6.24
C ARG A 68 -6.86 -8.19 5.90
N ARG A 69 -8.10 -7.99 6.36
CA ARG A 69 -8.79 -6.70 6.23
C ARG A 69 -8.23 -5.62 7.16
N TYR A 70 -7.61 -5.96 8.27
CA TYR A 70 -6.92 -4.97 9.07
C TYR A 70 -5.65 -4.50 8.36
N GLU A 71 -4.81 -5.42 7.89
CA GLU A 71 -3.55 -5.14 7.18
C GLU A 71 -3.77 -4.32 5.90
N GLN A 72 -4.74 -4.71 5.08
CA GLN A 72 -5.13 -3.91 3.91
C GLN A 72 -5.59 -2.49 4.25
N LYS A 73 -6.25 -2.30 5.41
CA LYS A 73 -6.67 -0.97 5.86
C LYS A 73 -5.45 -0.15 6.28
N GLN A 74 -4.47 -0.76 6.94
CA GLN A 74 -3.22 -0.08 7.32
C GLN A 74 -2.44 0.36 6.08
N ALA A 75 -2.26 -0.52 5.08
CA ALA A 75 -1.65 -0.16 3.80
C ALA A 75 -2.36 1.04 3.13
N LEU A 76 -3.70 1.07 3.12
CA LEU A 76 -4.49 2.18 2.58
C LEU A 76 -4.32 3.48 3.39
N SER A 77 -4.22 3.39 4.71
CA SER A 77 -3.94 4.55 5.58
C SER A 77 -2.56 5.12 5.28
N ARG A 78 -1.52 4.28 5.23
CA ARG A 78 -0.16 4.71 4.89
C ARG A 78 -0.03 5.31 3.51
N CYS A 79 -0.77 4.80 2.52
CA CYS A 79 -0.84 5.46 1.22
C CYS A 79 -1.39 6.90 1.33
N LYS A 80 -2.37 7.17 2.20
CA LYS A 80 -2.90 8.54 2.40
C LYS A 80 -1.90 9.42 3.15
N ASP A 81 -1.27 8.89 4.19
CA ASP A 81 -0.25 9.60 4.96
C ASP A 81 0.92 10.00 4.04
N MET A 82 1.36 9.07 3.19
CA MET A 82 2.43 9.30 2.22
C MET A 82 2.06 10.35 1.18
N LEU A 83 0.83 10.35 0.67
CA LEU A 83 0.35 11.40 -0.25
C LEU A 83 0.42 12.80 0.38
N PHE A 84 0.03 12.91 1.65
CA PHE A 84 0.16 14.16 2.40
C PHE A 84 1.63 14.58 2.58
N LEU A 85 2.53 13.65 2.92
CA LEU A 85 3.95 13.97 3.09
C LEU A 85 4.63 14.37 1.78
N ILE A 86 4.24 13.76 0.65
CA ILE A 86 4.72 14.16 -0.69
C ILE A 86 4.28 15.60 -1.01
N GLU A 87 3.02 15.94 -0.76
CA GLU A 87 2.51 17.30 -0.93
C GLU A 87 3.25 18.29 -0.01
N LEU A 88 3.49 17.91 1.25
CA LEU A 88 4.25 18.73 2.19
C LEU A 88 5.69 18.98 1.69
N ALA A 89 6.36 17.97 1.12
CA ALA A 89 7.69 18.11 0.57
C ALA A 89 7.73 19.12 -0.60
N GLU A 90 6.72 19.11 -1.47
CA GLU A 90 6.57 20.11 -2.54
C GLU A 90 6.35 21.51 -1.95
N ARG A 91 5.42 21.67 -1.00
CA ARG A 91 5.14 22.97 -0.35
C ARG A 91 6.34 23.55 0.40
N LYS A 92 7.30 22.70 0.80
CA LYS A 92 8.57 23.11 1.41
C LYS A 92 9.70 23.32 0.39
N ASN A 93 9.39 23.24 -0.91
CA ASN A 93 10.32 23.37 -2.02
C ASN A 93 11.48 22.34 -1.97
N LEU A 94 11.22 21.15 -1.43
CA LEU A 94 12.21 20.04 -1.36
C LEU A 94 12.21 19.20 -2.64
N ILE A 95 11.08 19.21 -3.34
CA ILE A 95 10.87 18.56 -4.62
C ILE A 95 10.12 19.53 -5.54
N SER A 96 10.29 19.37 -6.85
CA SER A 96 9.51 20.15 -7.83
C SER A 96 8.09 19.62 -7.99
N THR A 97 7.18 20.41 -8.56
CA THR A 97 5.82 19.97 -8.90
C THR A 97 5.80 18.75 -9.82
N ALA A 98 6.74 18.66 -10.77
CA ALA A 98 6.86 17.48 -11.63
C ALA A 98 7.27 16.21 -10.85
N GLN A 99 8.17 16.37 -9.89
CA GLN A 99 8.59 15.28 -9.00
C GLN A 99 7.46 14.86 -8.04
N CYS A 100 6.74 15.84 -7.48
CA CYS A 100 5.53 15.62 -6.68
C CYS A 100 4.52 14.78 -7.49
N ALA A 101 4.17 15.22 -8.70
CA ALA A 101 3.21 14.53 -9.56
C ALA A 101 3.65 13.11 -9.93
N ALA A 102 4.94 12.90 -10.23
CA ALA A 102 5.49 11.58 -10.52
C ALA A 102 5.41 10.66 -9.30
N TRP A 103 5.85 11.14 -8.12
CA TRP A 103 5.85 10.37 -6.89
C TRP A 103 4.44 10.01 -6.41
N THR A 104 3.51 10.98 -6.46
CA THR A 104 2.09 10.78 -6.15
C THR A 104 1.46 9.68 -7.00
N LYS A 105 1.84 9.53 -8.28
CA LYS A 105 1.30 8.47 -9.14
C LYS A 105 1.58 7.07 -8.58
N TYR A 106 2.78 6.82 -8.06
CA TYR A 106 3.10 5.53 -7.44
C TYR A 106 2.19 5.24 -6.23
N ALA A 107 2.04 6.21 -5.32
CA ALA A 107 1.21 6.05 -4.13
C ALA A 107 -0.29 5.87 -4.46
N VAL A 108 -0.79 6.61 -5.47
CA VAL A 108 -2.17 6.47 -5.95
C VAL A 108 -2.40 5.11 -6.61
N GLU A 109 -1.45 4.61 -7.39
CA GLU A 109 -1.55 3.30 -8.04
C GLU A 109 -1.69 2.18 -6.99
N VAL A 110 -0.78 2.13 -6.01
CA VAL A 110 -0.84 1.15 -4.91
C VAL A 110 -2.16 1.26 -4.15
N LYS A 111 -2.56 2.47 -3.75
CA LYS A 111 -3.83 2.72 -3.06
C LYS A 111 -5.03 2.19 -3.84
N ARG A 112 -5.11 2.46 -5.14
CA ARG A 112 -6.21 2.01 -6.00
C ARG A 112 -6.26 0.49 -6.07
N MET A 113 -5.10 -0.14 -6.28
CA MET A 113 -5.00 -1.58 -6.38
C MET A 113 -5.39 -2.26 -5.05
N THR A 114 -4.88 -1.78 -3.92
CA THR A 114 -5.21 -2.30 -2.59
C THR A 114 -6.70 -2.13 -2.26
N ALA A 115 -7.31 -0.99 -2.64
CA ALA A 115 -8.75 -0.80 -2.47
C ALA A 115 -9.57 -1.79 -3.32
N SER A 116 -9.17 -2.02 -4.57
CA SER A 116 -9.82 -3.02 -5.43
C SER A 116 -9.65 -4.43 -4.88
N TRP A 117 -8.46 -4.77 -4.39
CA TRP A 117 -8.17 -6.07 -3.78
C TRP A 117 -9.03 -6.30 -2.54
N ARG A 118 -9.09 -5.32 -1.64
CA ARG A 118 -9.94 -5.34 -0.45
C ARG A 118 -11.42 -5.54 -0.78
N LYS A 119 -11.92 -4.98 -1.89
CA LYS A 119 -13.31 -5.18 -2.34
C LYS A 119 -13.52 -6.62 -2.82
N LYS A 120 -12.63 -7.13 -3.67
CA LYS A 120 -12.68 -8.50 -4.18
C LYS A 120 -12.57 -9.57 -3.08
N ASP A 121 -11.76 -9.32 -2.05
CA ASP A 121 -11.67 -10.21 -0.90
C ASP A 121 -12.99 -10.31 -0.14
N LEU A 122 -13.72 -9.21 0.00
CA LEU A 122 -15.05 -9.25 0.61
C LEU A 122 -16.03 -10.08 -0.23
N GLU A 123 -16.04 -9.88 -1.54
CA GLU A 123 -16.88 -10.65 -2.46
C GLU A 123 -16.56 -12.16 -2.33
N ARG A 124 -15.27 -12.53 -2.39
CA ARG A 124 -14.79 -13.91 -2.20
C ARG A 124 -15.23 -14.53 -0.87
N PHE A 125 -15.07 -13.79 0.23
CA PHE A 125 -15.49 -14.25 1.55
C PHE A 125 -17.01 -14.43 1.65
N THR A 126 -17.80 -13.53 1.06
CA THR A 126 -19.27 -13.66 1.07
C THR A 126 -19.74 -14.85 0.23
N GLU A 127 -19.14 -15.10 -0.93
CA GLU A 127 -19.47 -16.23 -1.80
C GLU A 127 -19.14 -17.57 -1.15
N SER A 128 -17.99 -17.70 -0.47
CA SER A 128 -17.61 -18.95 0.21
C SER A 128 -18.60 -19.30 1.33
N ARG A 129 -19.08 -18.30 2.08
CA ARG A 129 -20.10 -18.47 3.11
C ARG A 129 -21.45 -18.89 2.54
N GLN A 130 -21.85 -18.35 1.39
CA GLN A 130 -23.10 -18.74 0.71
C GLN A 130 -23.04 -20.20 0.22
N ARG A 131 -21.90 -20.63 -0.37
CA ARG A 131 -21.71 -22.02 -0.82
C ARG A 131 -21.68 -23.02 0.34
N GLY A 132 -21.09 -22.66 1.48
CA GLY A 132 -21.10 -23.49 2.69
C GLY A 132 -22.47 -23.61 3.37
N SER A 133 -23.39 -22.68 3.09
CA SER A 133 -24.76 -22.66 3.65
C SER A 133 -25.81 -23.34 2.75
N ALA A 134 -25.44 -23.79 1.55
CA ALA A 134 -26.37 -24.48 0.67
C ALA A 134 -26.71 -25.88 1.22
N PRO A 135 -28.00 -26.24 1.41
CA PRO A 135 -28.36 -27.56 1.89
C PRO A 135 -27.89 -28.62 0.88
N ARG A 136 -27.10 -29.59 1.34
CA ARG A 136 -26.76 -30.78 0.56
C ARG A 136 -28.08 -31.54 0.33
N ARG A 137 -28.57 -31.50 -0.91
CA ARG A 137 -29.68 -32.36 -1.35
C ARG A 137 -29.18 -33.77 -1.61
#